data_AF-A0A9N8D0H1-F1
#
_entry.id   AF-A0A9N8D0H1-F1
#
_cell.length_a   1.000
_cell.length_b   1.000
_cell.length_c   1.000
_cell.angle_alpha   90.00
_cell.angle_beta   90.00
_cell.angle_gamma   90.00
#
_symmetry.space_group_name_H-M   'P 1'
#
loop_
_entity.id
_entity.type
_entity.pdbx_description
1 polymer ?
#
loop_
_entity_poly.entity_id
_entity_poly.type
_entity_poly.pdbx_seq_one_letter_code
_entity_poly.pdbx_strand_id
1 'polypeptide(L)'
;MTNSNAAQVDNQLSLIEDALGKYAAPLPQIQSPDLIREQAVDLLNRADVLESNADELRTELQNREQVVHDIDRQLATLVGLVEEGKVCLRSGEPVRPECAMAHYLILEVENELSLARNAASAANGQLLAVTNQIDTLRSQYARMIGQVALDARMAHVQALLDTAMQQAAELGLELANNHQFSAAIRVDNRLAILGRNNGMLSSLRNYQGSSR
;
A
#
# COMPACT_ATOMS: atom_id res chain seq x y z
N MET A 1 5.37 -6.27 -17.02
CA MET A 1 5.86 -6.38 -15.63
C MET A 1 4.98 -7.26 -14.72
N THR A 2 3.91 -7.89 -15.22
CA THR A 2 2.93 -8.69 -14.45
C THR A 2 3.49 -9.94 -13.75
N ASN A 3 4.58 -10.54 -14.25
CA ASN A 3 5.14 -11.76 -13.63
C ASN A 3 5.78 -11.51 -12.26
N SER A 4 6.21 -10.29 -11.94
CA SER A 4 6.87 -10.01 -10.66
C SER A 4 5.87 -9.97 -9.50
N ASN A 5 4.72 -9.31 -9.69
CA ASN A 5 3.72 -9.16 -8.63
C ASN A 5 3.03 -10.48 -8.31
N ALA A 6 2.71 -11.28 -9.34
CA ALA A 6 2.19 -12.63 -9.14
C ALA A 6 3.18 -13.48 -8.33
N ALA A 7 4.47 -13.50 -8.71
CA ALA A 7 5.50 -14.22 -7.98
C ALA A 7 5.69 -13.70 -6.54
N GLN A 8 5.58 -12.38 -6.32
CA GLN A 8 5.63 -11.80 -4.98
C GLN A 8 4.48 -12.29 -4.12
N VAL A 9 3.24 -12.24 -4.63
CA VAL A 9 2.05 -12.73 -3.92
C VAL A 9 2.17 -14.22 -3.62
N ASP A 10 2.58 -15.01 -4.60
CA ASP A 10 2.76 -16.45 -4.46
C ASP A 10 3.81 -16.78 -3.40
N ASN A 11 4.93 -16.04 -3.38
CA ASN A 11 5.98 -16.20 -2.37
C ASN A 11 5.45 -15.83 -0.97
N GLN A 12 4.69 -14.74 -0.83
CA GLN A 12 4.08 -14.38 0.46
C GLN A 12 3.10 -15.46 0.97
N LEU A 13 2.28 -16.01 0.08
CA LEU A 13 1.37 -17.11 0.43
C LEU A 13 2.15 -18.37 0.82
N SER A 14 3.20 -18.73 0.07
CA SER A 14 4.09 -19.85 0.40
C SER A 14 4.78 -19.67 1.76
N LEU A 15 5.25 -18.46 2.08
CA LEU A 15 5.86 -18.18 3.39
C LEU A 15 4.87 -18.32 4.55
N ILE A 16 3.60 -18.00 4.32
CA ILE A 16 2.53 -18.22 5.31
C ILE A 16 2.34 -19.73 5.53
N GLU A 17 2.28 -20.52 4.45
CA GLU A 17 2.15 -21.98 4.52
C GLU A 17 3.36 -22.64 5.20
N ASP A 18 4.58 -22.28 4.81
CA ASP A 18 5.83 -22.79 5.40
C ASP A 18 5.93 -22.48 6.90
N ALA A 19 5.49 -21.30 7.32
CA ALA A 19 5.47 -20.93 8.73
C ALA A 19 4.52 -21.82 9.56
N LEU A 20 3.45 -22.33 8.93
CA LEU A 20 2.47 -23.20 9.56
C LEU A 20 2.90 -24.68 9.50
N GLY A 21 3.51 -25.12 8.40
CA GLY A 21 3.98 -26.49 8.18
C GLY A 21 5.08 -26.98 9.15
N LYS A 22 5.67 -26.09 9.94
CA LYS A 22 6.62 -26.45 11.02
C LYS A 22 5.97 -27.23 12.16
N TYR A 23 4.65 -27.19 12.28
CA TYR A 23 3.90 -27.91 13.30
C TYR A 23 3.17 -29.07 12.63
N ALA A 24 3.31 -30.28 13.20
CA ALA A 24 2.85 -31.54 12.62
C ALA A 24 1.31 -31.72 12.65
N ALA A 25 0.57 -30.75 12.14
CA ALA A 25 -0.88 -30.76 11.98
C ALA A 25 -1.25 -30.64 10.49
N PRO A 26 -2.50 -30.99 10.12
CA PRO A 26 -3.04 -30.69 8.81
C PRO A 26 -2.88 -29.19 8.50
N LEU A 27 -2.33 -28.89 7.31
CA LEU A 27 -2.27 -27.52 6.82
C LEU A 27 -3.71 -26.97 6.72
N PRO A 28 -3.96 -25.75 7.24
CA PRO A 28 -5.26 -25.14 7.11
C PRO A 28 -5.56 -24.86 5.63
N GLN A 29 -6.77 -25.19 5.19
CA GLN A 29 -7.24 -24.76 3.88
C GLN A 29 -7.58 -23.28 3.95
N ILE A 30 -6.75 -22.42 3.34
CA ILE A 30 -7.12 -21.03 3.09
C ILE A 30 -8.36 -21.05 2.21
N GLN A 31 -9.44 -20.42 2.65
CA GLN A 31 -10.64 -20.32 1.84
C GLN A 31 -10.38 -19.35 0.68
N SER A 32 -10.64 -19.80 -0.55
CA SER A 32 -10.52 -19.02 -1.79
C SER A 32 -9.13 -18.37 -2.05
N PRO A 33 -8.06 -19.17 -2.12
CA PRO A 33 -6.69 -18.67 -2.33
C PRO A 33 -6.53 -17.97 -3.70
N ASP A 34 -7.22 -18.46 -4.74
CA ASP A 34 -7.16 -17.87 -6.07
C ASP A 34 -7.76 -16.46 -6.12
N LEU A 35 -8.85 -16.22 -5.38
CA LEU A 35 -9.49 -14.90 -5.32
C LEU A 35 -8.62 -13.90 -4.57
N ILE A 36 -8.03 -14.32 -3.45
CA ILE A 36 -7.08 -13.52 -2.66
C ILE A 36 -5.87 -13.16 -3.53
N ARG A 37 -5.34 -14.14 -4.27
CA ARG A 37 -4.21 -13.96 -5.16
C ARG A 37 -4.54 -12.96 -6.27
N GLU A 38 -5.68 -13.12 -6.94
CA GLU A 38 -6.13 -12.24 -8.01
C GLU A 38 -6.29 -10.79 -7.52
N GLN A 39 -6.96 -10.59 -6.39
CA GLN A 39 -7.14 -9.26 -5.79
C GLN A 39 -5.82 -8.64 -5.33
N ALA A 40 -4.91 -9.45 -4.78
CA ALA A 40 -3.58 -8.99 -4.36
C ALA A 40 -2.75 -8.52 -5.55
N VAL A 41 -2.76 -9.30 -6.62
CA VAL A 41 -2.05 -8.97 -7.86
C VAL A 41 -2.66 -7.73 -8.53
N ASP A 42 -3.99 -7.59 -8.55
CA ASP A 42 -4.66 -6.39 -9.10
C ASP A 42 -4.25 -5.11 -8.34
N LEU A 43 -4.26 -5.14 -7.01
CA LEU A 43 -3.84 -3.99 -6.19
C LEU A 43 -2.39 -3.57 -6.48
N LEU A 44 -1.48 -4.55 -6.60
CA LEU A 44 -0.07 -4.27 -6.91
C LEU A 44 0.10 -3.77 -8.35
N ASN A 45 -0.58 -4.37 -9.33
CA ASN A 45 -0.51 -3.92 -10.71
C ASN A 45 -1.04 -2.49 -10.88
N ARG A 46 -2.11 -2.13 -10.16
CA ARG A 46 -2.62 -0.76 -10.14
C ARG A 46 -1.65 0.21 -9.49
N ALA A 47 -0.95 -0.22 -8.44
CA ALA A 47 0.12 0.59 -7.83
C ALA A 47 1.28 0.81 -8.81
N ASP A 48 1.74 -0.23 -9.52
CA ASP A 48 2.82 -0.12 -10.51
C ASP A 48 2.48 0.84 -11.67
N VAL A 49 1.23 0.80 -12.16
CA VAL A 49 0.78 1.74 -13.20
C VAL A 49 0.82 3.17 -12.67
N LEU A 50 0.37 3.40 -11.44
CA LEU A 50 0.43 4.72 -10.82
C LEU A 50 1.88 5.16 -10.54
N GLU A 51 2.79 4.23 -10.23
CA GLU A 51 4.23 4.51 -10.07
C GLU A 51 4.86 4.97 -11.37
N SER A 52 4.56 4.31 -12.50
CA SER A 52 4.98 4.78 -13.82
C SER A 52 4.47 6.19 -14.10
N ASN A 53 3.19 6.45 -13.81
CA ASN A 53 2.62 7.79 -13.97
C ASN A 53 3.27 8.83 -13.04
N ALA A 54 3.64 8.43 -11.82
CA ALA A 54 4.34 9.28 -10.86
C ALA A 54 5.76 9.63 -11.36
N ASP A 55 6.46 8.70 -12.00
CA ASP A 55 7.78 8.95 -12.58
C ASP A 55 7.72 9.92 -13.76
N GLU A 56 6.70 9.79 -14.60
CA GLU A 56 6.43 10.76 -15.67
C GLU A 56 6.15 12.15 -15.09
N LEU A 57 5.27 12.24 -14.08
CA LEU A 57 4.96 13.50 -13.39
C LEU A 57 6.17 14.11 -12.67
N ARG A 58 7.06 13.31 -12.09
CA ARG A 58 8.33 13.78 -11.49
C ARG A 58 9.22 14.42 -12.54
N THR A 59 9.37 13.77 -13.68
CA THR A 59 10.16 14.30 -14.80
C THR A 59 9.55 15.60 -15.32
N GLU A 60 8.23 15.64 -15.43
CA GLU A 60 7.50 16.84 -15.87
C GLU A 60 7.62 18.00 -14.86
N LEU A 61 7.55 17.71 -13.55
CA LEU A 61 7.75 18.68 -12.48
C LEU A 61 9.17 19.25 -12.53
N GLN A 62 10.19 18.39 -12.68
CA GLN A 62 11.59 18.82 -12.79
C GLN A 62 11.78 19.76 -13.98
N ASN A 63 11.19 19.44 -15.14
CA ASN A 63 11.24 20.32 -16.30
C ASN A 63 10.57 21.68 -16.04
N ARG A 64 9.44 21.70 -15.34
CA ARG A 64 8.75 22.94 -14.97
C ARG A 64 9.54 23.77 -13.97
N GLU A 65 10.16 23.15 -12.98
CA GLU A 65 11.05 23.82 -12.03
C GLU A 65 12.26 24.43 -12.72
N GLN A 66 12.82 23.74 -13.72
CA GLN A 66 13.89 24.29 -14.55
C GLN A 66 13.43 25.54 -15.31
N VAL A 67 12.23 25.53 -15.92
CA VAL A 67 11.66 26.71 -16.58
C VAL A 67 11.48 27.87 -15.60
N VAL A 68 10.99 27.61 -14.38
CA VAL A 68 10.88 28.64 -13.33
C VAL A 68 12.25 29.23 -13.03
N HIS A 69 13.28 28.40 -12.85
CA HIS A 69 14.65 28.85 -12.58
C HIS A 69 15.24 29.69 -13.73
N ASP A 70 14.98 29.30 -14.98
CA ASP A 70 15.45 30.02 -16.15
C ASP A 70 14.80 31.42 -16.26
N ILE A 71 13.49 31.51 -16.01
CA ILE A 71 12.76 32.79 -16.00
C ILE A 71 13.19 33.66 -14.82
N ASP A 72 13.38 33.09 -13.62
CA ASP A 72 13.93 33.82 -12.46
C ASP A 72 15.31 34.41 -12.76
N ARG A 73 16.17 33.67 -13.48
CA ARG A 73 17.48 34.16 -13.91
C ARG A 73 17.37 35.27 -14.95
N GLN A 74 16.44 35.17 -15.90
CA GLN A 74 16.17 36.24 -16.86
C GLN A 74 15.70 37.51 -16.16
N LEU A 75 14.79 37.38 -15.19
CA LEU A 75 14.32 38.51 -14.38
C LEU A 75 15.47 39.18 -13.62
N ALA A 76 16.32 38.40 -12.95
CA ALA A 76 17.51 38.92 -12.27
C ALA A 76 18.45 39.67 -13.23
N THR A 77 18.61 39.17 -14.45
CA THR A 77 19.43 39.82 -15.49
C THR A 77 18.83 41.16 -15.91
N LEU A 78 17.51 41.23 -16.12
CA LEU A 78 16.82 42.48 -16.44
C LEU A 78 16.93 43.51 -15.32
N VAL A 79 16.76 43.08 -14.06
CA VAL A 79 16.96 43.95 -12.89
C VAL A 79 18.40 44.47 -12.84
N GLY A 80 19.39 43.62 -13.11
CA GLY A 80 20.79 44.03 -13.23
C GLY A 80 21.01 45.09 -14.31
N LEU A 81 20.46 44.90 -15.51
CA LEU A 81 20.55 45.86 -16.61
C LEU A 81 19.92 47.22 -16.25
N VAL A 82 18.79 47.21 -15.52
CA VAL A 82 18.16 48.44 -15.02
C VAL A 82 19.07 49.16 -14.03
N GLU A 83 19.69 48.45 -13.10
CA GLU A 83 20.63 49.05 -12.15
C GLU A 83 21.88 49.60 -12.84
N GLU A 84 22.44 48.89 -13.80
CA GLU A 84 23.54 49.39 -14.63
C GLU A 84 23.16 50.68 -15.37
N GLY A 85 21.98 50.71 -16.00
CA GLY A 85 21.48 51.92 -16.67
C GLY A 85 21.33 53.10 -15.71
N LYS A 86 20.85 52.87 -14.49
CA LYS A 86 20.77 53.90 -13.43
C LYS A 86 22.16 54.42 -13.04
N VAL A 87 23.18 53.56 -12.98
CA VAL A 87 24.56 53.99 -12.69
C VAL A 87 25.14 54.83 -13.83
N CYS A 88 24.93 54.45 -15.10
CA CYS A 88 25.35 55.25 -16.26
C CYS A 88 24.70 56.64 -16.24
N LEU A 89 23.38 56.72 -15.96
CA LEU A 89 22.68 58.01 -15.85
C LEU A 89 23.25 58.90 -14.74
N ARG A 90 23.62 58.33 -13.59
CA ARG A 90 24.20 59.08 -12.47
C ARG A 90 25.62 59.57 -12.75
N SER A 91 26.39 58.84 -13.57
CA SER A 91 27.76 59.18 -13.95
C SER A 91 27.85 60.09 -15.18
N GLY A 92 26.74 60.29 -15.90
CA GLY A 92 26.70 61.06 -17.14
C GLY A 92 27.23 60.29 -18.36
N GLU A 93 27.43 58.98 -18.22
CA GLU A 93 27.82 58.09 -19.31
C GLU A 93 26.61 57.73 -20.20
N PRO A 94 26.83 57.46 -21.50
CA PRO A 94 25.74 57.03 -22.38
C PRO A 94 25.18 55.68 -21.92
N VAL A 95 23.86 55.60 -21.78
CA VAL A 95 23.16 54.37 -21.41
C VAL A 95 23.06 53.44 -22.61
N ARG A 96 23.42 52.17 -22.42
CA ARG A 96 23.25 51.15 -23.47
C ARG A 96 21.76 50.91 -23.77
N PRO A 97 21.37 50.69 -25.03
CA PRO A 97 19.96 50.46 -25.40
C PRO A 97 19.29 49.34 -24.60
N GLU A 98 20.02 48.27 -24.29
CA GLU A 98 19.52 47.11 -23.54
C GLU A 98 19.12 47.51 -22.11
N CYS A 99 19.89 48.37 -21.46
CA CYS A 99 19.58 48.90 -20.12
C CYS A 99 18.34 49.80 -20.13
N ALA A 100 18.15 50.57 -21.21
CA ALA A 100 16.97 51.44 -21.37
C ALA A 100 15.69 50.63 -21.61
N MET A 101 15.79 49.50 -22.31
CA MET A 101 14.65 48.63 -22.62
C MET A 101 14.28 47.67 -21.49
N ALA A 102 15.25 47.29 -20.64
CA ALA A 102 15.07 46.24 -19.63
C ALA A 102 13.88 46.48 -18.69
N HIS A 103 13.59 47.73 -18.31
CA HIS A 103 12.47 48.04 -17.42
C HIS A 103 11.10 47.66 -18.00
N TYR A 104 10.92 47.77 -19.32
CA TYR A 104 9.65 47.45 -19.98
C TYR A 104 9.34 45.95 -19.99
N LEU A 105 10.38 45.11 -19.96
CA LEU A 105 10.24 43.65 -20.01
C LEU A 105 10.05 43.01 -18.63
N ILE A 106 10.39 43.72 -17.55
CA ILE A 106 10.30 43.18 -16.17
C ILE A 106 8.88 42.68 -15.87
N LEU A 107 7.86 43.47 -16.16
CA LEU A 107 6.47 43.13 -15.81
C LEU A 107 5.96 41.91 -16.59
N GLU A 108 6.39 41.75 -17.84
CA GLU A 108 6.05 40.61 -18.68
C GLU A 108 6.71 39.32 -18.15
N VAL A 109 8.00 39.39 -17.83
CA VAL A 109 8.78 38.26 -17.28
C VAL A 109 8.30 37.88 -15.87
N GLU A 110 7.91 38.84 -15.03
CA GLU A 110 7.29 38.57 -13.72
C GLU A 110 5.94 37.83 -13.86
N ASN A 111 5.14 38.20 -14.86
CA ASN A 111 3.89 37.51 -15.14
C ASN A 111 4.14 36.07 -15.61
N GLU A 112 5.07 35.86 -16.55
CA GLU A 112 5.48 34.53 -17.01
C GLU A 112 6.01 33.66 -15.86
N LEU A 113 6.83 34.25 -14.98
CA LEU A 113 7.33 33.57 -13.79
C LEU A 113 6.19 33.12 -12.87
N SER A 114 5.19 33.97 -12.68
CA SER A 114 4.02 33.63 -11.86
C SER A 114 3.22 32.46 -12.45
N LEU A 115 3.04 32.44 -13.78
CA LEU A 115 2.36 31.37 -14.49
C LEU A 115 3.16 30.07 -14.42
N ALA A 116 4.48 30.13 -14.61
CA ALA A 116 5.37 28.98 -14.51
C ALA A 116 5.36 28.38 -13.10
N ARG A 117 5.42 29.20 -12.05
CA ARG A 117 5.32 28.76 -10.64
C ARG A 117 3.97 28.11 -10.34
N ASN A 118 2.88 28.69 -10.84
CA ASN A 118 1.55 28.09 -10.69
C ASN A 118 1.45 26.73 -11.38
N ALA A 119 2.02 26.59 -12.58
CA ALA A 119 2.06 25.32 -13.30
C ALA A 119 2.90 24.26 -12.56
N ALA A 120 4.08 24.63 -12.02
CA ALA A 120 4.91 23.74 -11.22
C ALA A 120 4.18 23.29 -9.94
N SER A 121 3.52 24.23 -9.24
CA SER A 121 2.71 23.94 -8.05
C SER A 121 1.56 22.96 -8.35
N ALA A 122 0.85 23.16 -9.47
CA ALA A 122 -0.22 22.27 -9.90
C ALA A 122 0.31 20.85 -10.20
N ALA A 123 1.44 20.74 -10.91
CA ALA A 123 2.08 19.45 -11.19
C ALA A 123 2.52 18.73 -9.91
N ASN A 124 3.10 19.46 -8.95
CA ASN A 124 3.46 18.91 -7.65
C ASN A 124 2.22 18.42 -6.86
N GLY A 125 1.12 19.16 -6.91
CA GLY A 125 -0.15 18.74 -6.32
C GLY A 125 -0.69 17.43 -6.93
N GLN A 126 -0.59 17.27 -8.25
CA GLN A 126 -0.95 16.02 -8.93
C GLN A 126 -0.05 14.86 -8.51
N LEU A 127 1.27 15.08 -8.46
CA LEU A 127 2.24 14.07 -8.03
C LEU A 127 1.96 13.59 -6.60
N LEU A 128 1.65 14.50 -5.68
CA LEU A 128 1.27 14.16 -4.30
C LEU A 128 -0.01 13.34 -4.26
N ALA A 129 -1.02 13.69 -5.06
CA ALA A 129 -2.27 12.93 -5.13
C ALA A 129 -2.04 11.50 -5.64
N VAL A 130 -1.24 11.31 -6.69
CA VAL A 130 -0.89 9.98 -7.22
C VAL A 130 -0.08 9.16 -6.20
N THR A 131 0.88 9.79 -5.52
CA THR A 131 1.68 9.14 -4.48
C THR A 131 0.80 8.64 -3.33
N ASN A 132 -0.15 9.46 -2.86
CA ASN A 132 -1.11 9.05 -1.84
C ASN A 132 -2.00 7.87 -2.28
N GLN A 133 -2.36 7.80 -3.57
CA GLN A 133 -3.12 6.68 -4.12
C GLN A 133 -2.29 5.38 -4.13
N ILE A 134 -1.01 5.46 -4.51
CA ILE A 134 -0.07 4.32 -4.45
C ILE A 134 0.02 3.78 -3.02
N ASP A 135 0.25 4.66 -2.04
CA ASP A 135 0.35 4.28 -0.63
C ASP A 135 -0.93 3.64 -0.10
N THR A 136 -2.08 4.15 -0.54
CA THR A 136 -3.39 3.57 -0.21
C THR A 136 -3.53 2.15 -0.75
N LEU A 137 -3.18 1.91 -2.01
CA LEU A 137 -3.24 0.58 -2.63
C LEU A 137 -2.28 -0.40 -1.97
N ARG A 138 -1.03 0.02 -1.71
CA ARG A 138 -0.03 -0.80 -1.01
C ARG A 138 -0.48 -1.14 0.42
N SER A 139 -1.11 -0.20 1.11
CA SER A 139 -1.68 -0.42 2.45
C SER A 139 -2.90 -1.36 2.43
N GLN A 140 -3.72 -1.31 1.38
CA GLN A 140 -4.81 -2.27 1.19
C GLN A 140 -4.26 -3.69 0.95
N TYR A 141 -3.26 -3.82 0.09
CA TYR A 141 -2.56 -5.08 -0.16
C TYR A 141 -1.96 -5.66 1.14
N ALA A 142 -1.21 -4.86 1.89
CA ALA A 142 -0.57 -5.31 3.14
C ALA A 142 -1.60 -5.78 4.19
N ARG A 143 -2.71 -5.05 4.33
CA ARG A 143 -3.80 -5.46 5.24
C ARG A 143 -4.45 -6.75 4.81
N MET A 144 -4.68 -6.95 3.51
CA MET A 144 -5.28 -8.17 2.99
C MET A 144 -4.39 -9.39 3.23
N ILE A 145 -3.10 -9.33 2.87
CA ILE A 145 -2.15 -10.43 3.13
C ILE A 145 -2.02 -10.69 4.64
N GLY A 146 -1.97 -9.64 5.46
CA GLY A 146 -1.96 -9.78 6.92
C GLY A 146 -3.20 -10.50 7.48
N GLN A 147 -4.38 -10.19 6.94
CA GLN A 147 -5.63 -10.85 7.32
C GLN A 147 -5.61 -12.34 6.94
N VAL A 148 -5.12 -12.66 5.74
CA VAL A 148 -4.99 -14.05 5.26
C VAL A 148 -4.03 -14.85 6.15
N ALA A 149 -2.90 -14.27 6.55
CA ALA A 149 -1.97 -14.89 7.48
C ALA A 149 -2.61 -15.15 8.86
N LEU A 150 -3.42 -14.22 9.35
CA LEU A 150 -4.14 -14.38 10.62
C LEU A 150 -5.19 -15.49 10.53
N ASP A 151 -6.00 -15.50 9.47
CA ASP A 151 -7.04 -16.50 9.26
C ASP A 151 -6.45 -17.91 9.09
N ALA A 152 -5.34 -18.04 8.35
CA ALA A 152 -4.61 -19.30 8.22
C ALA A 152 -4.08 -19.79 9.58
N ARG A 153 -3.51 -18.90 10.41
CA ARG A 153 -3.08 -19.25 11.78
C ARG A 153 -4.23 -19.72 12.66
N MET A 154 -5.36 -19.03 12.64
CA MET A 154 -6.53 -19.42 13.44
C MET A 154 -7.06 -20.79 13.01
N ALA A 155 -7.15 -21.04 11.69
CA ALA A 155 -7.56 -22.33 11.16
C ALA A 155 -6.58 -23.46 11.54
N HIS A 156 -5.27 -23.20 11.54
CA HIS A 156 -4.28 -24.18 11.95
C HIS A 156 -4.36 -24.51 13.45
N VAL A 157 -4.52 -23.51 14.31
CA VAL A 157 -4.71 -23.72 15.76
C VAL A 157 -5.98 -24.53 16.01
N GLN A 158 -7.06 -24.26 15.29
CA GLN A 158 -8.28 -25.05 15.39
C GLN A 158 -8.05 -26.52 15.00
N ALA A 159 -7.35 -26.78 13.89
CA ALA A 159 -7.02 -28.13 13.46
C ALA A 159 -6.14 -28.89 14.48
N LEU A 160 -5.17 -28.21 15.10
CA LEU A 160 -4.37 -28.76 16.19
C LEU A 160 -5.22 -29.14 17.41
N LEU A 161 -6.14 -28.27 17.81
CA LEU A 161 -7.06 -28.52 18.92
C LEU A 161 -7.98 -29.72 18.61
N ASP A 162 -8.53 -29.80 17.40
CA ASP A 162 -9.39 -30.90 16.99
C ASP A 162 -8.62 -32.23 16.98
N THR A 163 -7.38 -32.23 16.49
CA THR A 163 -6.50 -33.41 16.50
C THR A 163 -6.17 -33.85 17.94
N ALA A 164 -5.84 -32.90 18.81
CA ALA A 164 -5.55 -33.20 20.22
C ALA A 164 -6.78 -33.76 20.96
N MET A 165 -7.97 -33.21 20.69
CA MET A 165 -9.23 -33.73 21.23
C MET A 165 -9.52 -35.15 20.75
N GLN A 166 -9.27 -35.43 19.47
CA GLN A 166 -9.45 -36.78 18.92
C GLN A 166 -8.48 -37.78 19.55
N GLN A 167 -7.20 -37.45 19.67
CA GLN A 167 -6.20 -38.29 20.34
C GLN A 167 -6.55 -38.54 21.81
N ALA A 168 -7.01 -37.52 22.53
CA ALA A 168 -7.46 -37.67 23.91
C ALA A 168 -8.69 -38.60 24.04
N ALA A 169 -9.62 -38.53 23.09
CA ALA A 169 -10.79 -39.42 23.04
C ALA A 169 -10.39 -40.88 22.74
N GLU A 170 -9.46 -41.10 21.80
CA GLU A 170 -8.91 -42.41 21.46
C GLU A 170 -8.19 -43.04 22.66
N LEU A 171 -7.28 -42.31 23.32
CA LEU A 171 -6.61 -42.75 24.55
C LEU A 171 -7.60 -43.04 25.68
N GLY A 172 -8.62 -42.21 25.86
CA GLY A 172 -9.67 -42.43 26.85
C GLY A 172 -10.45 -43.74 26.61
N LEU A 173 -10.71 -44.07 25.35
CA LEU A 173 -11.36 -45.32 24.95
C LEU A 173 -10.45 -46.53 25.18
N GLU A 174 -9.16 -46.43 24.82
CA GLU A 174 -8.17 -47.48 25.05
C GLU A 174 -8.00 -47.80 26.53
N LEU A 175 -7.87 -46.78 27.38
CA LEU A 175 -7.75 -46.95 28.84
C LEU A 175 -9.02 -47.53 29.46
N ALA A 176 -10.19 -47.16 28.96
CA ALA A 176 -11.46 -47.75 29.39
C ALA A 176 -11.57 -49.23 29.00
N ASN A 177 -11.15 -49.60 27.78
CA ASN A 177 -11.17 -50.98 27.31
C ASN A 177 -10.15 -51.87 28.04
N ASN A 178 -9.01 -51.31 28.46
CA ASN A 178 -7.96 -52.04 29.18
C ASN A 178 -8.22 -52.20 30.69
N HIS A 179 -9.38 -51.79 31.21
CA HIS A 179 -9.80 -51.93 32.62
C HIS A 179 -8.82 -51.33 33.65
N GLN A 180 -7.91 -50.44 33.22
CA GLN A 180 -6.86 -49.88 34.08
C GLN A 180 -7.37 -48.74 34.98
N PHE A 181 -8.53 -48.13 34.67
CA PHE A 181 -9.23 -47.19 35.55
C PHE A 181 -10.76 -47.28 35.36
N SER A 182 -11.53 -47.32 36.45
CA SER A 182 -13.01 -47.29 36.43
C SER A 182 -13.60 -45.89 36.16
N ALA A 183 -12.74 -44.88 36.01
CA ALA A 183 -13.10 -43.52 35.65
C ALA A 183 -12.44 -43.18 34.31
N ALA A 184 -13.04 -43.68 33.23
CA ALA A 184 -12.78 -43.14 31.90
C ALA A 184 -13.01 -41.62 31.95
N ILE A 185 -12.07 -40.82 31.45
CA ILE A 185 -12.31 -39.40 31.17
C ILE A 185 -13.41 -39.37 30.11
N ARG A 186 -14.67 -39.40 30.55
CA ARG A 186 -15.80 -39.03 29.69
C ARG A 186 -15.50 -37.61 29.26
N VAL A 187 -15.30 -37.42 27.97
CA VAL A 187 -15.32 -36.10 27.34
C VAL A 187 -16.56 -35.40 27.88
N ASP A 188 -16.33 -34.48 28.81
CA ASP A 188 -17.39 -33.94 29.66
C ASP A 188 -18.41 -33.26 28.73
N ASN A 189 -19.71 -33.48 28.93
CA ASN A 189 -20.76 -32.99 28.02
C ASN A 189 -20.66 -31.47 27.75
N ARG A 190 -19.97 -30.75 28.64
CA ARG A 190 -19.64 -29.32 28.51
C ARG A 190 -18.71 -29.01 27.32
N LEU A 191 -17.78 -29.90 26.97
CA LEU A 191 -16.89 -29.76 25.80
C LEU A 191 -17.63 -30.01 24.47
N ALA A 192 -18.54 -30.99 24.43
CA ALA A 192 -19.42 -31.18 23.28
C ALA A 192 -20.36 -29.98 23.05
N ILE A 193 -20.80 -29.33 24.12
CA ILE A 193 -21.58 -28.08 24.06
C ILE A 193 -20.72 -26.92 23.54
N LEU A 194 -19.44 -26.82 23.92
CA LEU A 194 -18.53 -25.80 23.38
C LEU A 194 -18.25 -25.99 21.89
N GLY A 195 -18.02 -27.22 21.43
CA GLY A 195 -17.89 -27.54 20.00
C GLY A 195 -19.15 -27.20 19.20
N ARG A 196 -20.34 -27.52 19.74
CA ARG A 196 -21.63 -27.11 19.15
C ARG A 196 -21.84 -25.60 19.14
N ASN A 197 -21.43 -24.91 20.19
CA ASN A 197 -21.55 -23.45 20.27
C ASN A 197 -20.59 -22.75 19.29
N ASN A 198 -19.37 -23.27 19.10
CA ASN A 198 -18.48 -22.79 18.05
C ASN A 198 -19.06 -23.05 16.66
N GLY A 199 -19.62 -24.25 16.41
CA GLY A 199 -20.35 -24.58 15.18
C GLY A 199 -21.51 -23.61 14.91
N MET A 200 -22.33 -23.30 15.93
CA MET A 200 -23.40 -22.32 15.83
C MET A 200 -22.89 -20.89 15.60
N LEU A 201 -21.79 -20.49 16.22
CA LEU A 201 -21.19 -19.17 16.01
C LEU A 201 -20.63 -19.02 14.59
N SER A 202 -20.02 -20.06 14.02
CA SER A 202 -19.64 -20.08 12.61
C SER A 202 -20.85 -20.05 11.67
N SER A 203 -21.95 -20.74 12.01
CA SER A 203 -23.20 -20.68 11.25
C SER A 203 -23.84 -19.30 11.31
N LEU A 204 -23.79 -18.62 12.46
CA LEU A 204 -24.28 -17.25 12.63
C LEU A 204 -23.38 -16.22 11.92
N ARG A 205 -22.05 -16.43 11.92
CA ARG A 205 -21.10 -15.59 11.18
C ARG A 205 -21.29 -15.70 9.66
N ASN A 206 -21.70 -16.87 9.17
CA ASN A 206 -22.00 -17.12 7.76
C ASN A 206 -23.47 -16.80 7.40
N TYR A 207 -24.32 -16.48 8.37
CA TYR A 207 -25.69 -16.04 8.14
C TYR A 207 -25.68 -14.55 7.79
N GLN A 208 -25.24 -14.21 6.57
CA GLN A 208 -25.61 -12.94 5.97
C GLN A 208 -27.12 -12.98 5.77
N GLY A 209 -27.83 -12.15 6.52
CA GLY A 209 -29.29 -12.09 6.52
C GLY A 209 -29.83 -12.13 5.09
N SER A 210 -30.71 -13.09 4.83
CA SER A 210 -31.52 -13.12 3.63
C SER A 210 -32.43 -11.88 3.69
N SER A 211 -31.99 -10.78 3.08
CA SER A 211 -32.79 -9.58 2.87
C SER A 211 -33.97 -9.96 1.98
N ARG A 212 -35.16 -9.99 2.58
CA ARG A 212 -36.43 -9.73 1.90
C ARG A 212 -36.77 -8.26 2.06
#